data_AF-R5IGS6-F1
#
_entry.id   AF-R5IGS6-F1
#
_cell.length_a   1.000
_cell.length_b   1.000
_cell.length_c   1.000
_cell.angle_alpha   90.00
_cell.angle_beta   90.00
_cell.angle_gamma   90.00
#
_symmetry.space_group_name_H-M   'P 1'
#
loop_
_entity.id
_entity.type
_entity.pdbx_description
1 polymer ?
#
loop_
_entity_poly.entity_id
_entity_poly.type
_entity_poly.pdbx_seq_one_letter_code
_entity_poly.pdbx_strand_id
1 'polypeptide(L)'
;MKRSTRILLIAVTVLVCLICLSNAVYIIIQGGGMAGLYGVNMERAQWNQEVLGLQRFIFWGWLTAGLVFDALLAVFMIRSLLAVRSGILFPKANTFLLMAASAVNLVYNICHSNIGIVLHSEKLFTIDNADLLLPLILLAFSLIYCIAVRISEENKLTI
;
A
#
# COMPACT_ATOMS: atom_id res chain seq x y z
N MET A 1 -24.08 -14.96 11.20
CA MET A 1 -22.83 -14.48 11.83
C MET A 1 -23.13 -13.94 13.23
N LYS A 2 -22.34 -14.30 14.25
CA LYS A 2 -22.55 -13.81 15.64
C LYS A 2 -22.34 -12.29 15.69
N ARG A 3 -23.14 -11.58 16.51
CA ARG A 3 -23.09 -10.10 16.67
C ARG A 3 -21.68 -9.60 17.03
N SER A 4 -20.94 -10.36 17.84
CA SER A 4 -19.54 -10.08 18.21
C SER A 4 -18.59 -10.04 17.00
N THR A 5 -18.67 -11.02 16.09
CA THR A 5 -17.84 -11.08 14.88
C THR A 5 -18.08 -9.89 13.95
N ARG A 6 -19.33 -9.41 13.87
CA ARG A 6 -19.69 -8.24 13.06
C ARG A 6 -19.05 -6.96 13.61
N ILE A 7 -19.10 -6.78 14.94
CA ILE A 7 -18.53 -5.60 15.61
C ILE A 7 -17.01 -5.61 15.45
N LEU A 8 -16.37 -6.77 15.62
CA LEU A 8 -14.93 -6.92 15.42
C LEU A 8 -14.52 -6.53 13.99
N LEU A 9 -15.22 -7.03 12.96
CA LEU A 9 -14.89 -6.72 11.57
C LEU A 9 -15.02 -5.21 11.26
N ILE A 10 -16.05 -4.56 11.80
CA ILE A 10 -16.23 -3.10 11.67
C ILE A 10 -15.08 -2.37 12.37
N ALA A 11 -14.75 -2.75 13.61
CA ALA A 11 -13.68 -2.12 14.37
C ALA A 11 -12.32 -2.24 13.64
N VAL A 12 -11.99 -3.43 13.13
CA VAL A 12 -10.76 -3.66 12.35
C VAL A 12 -10.77 -2.83 11.07
N THR A 13 -11.90 -2.75 10.36
CA THR A 13 -12.02 -1.93 9.14
C THR A 13 -11.77 -0.45 9.44
N VAL A 14 -12.41 0.09 10.48
CA VAL A 14 -12.21 1.49 10.90
C VAL A 14 -10.77 1.75 11.28
N LEU A 15 -10.15 0.85 12.06
CA LEU A 15 -8.76 0.97 12.47
C LEU A 15 -7.81 1.02 11.28
N VAL A 16 -7.96 0.11 10.31
CA VAL A 16 -7.12 0.10 9.10
C VAL A 16 -7.32 1.37 8.29
N CYS A 17 -8.56 1.82 8.10
CA CYS A 17 -8.83 3.07 7.38
C CYS A 17 -8.19 4.30 8.07
N LEU A 18 -8.19 4.35 9.41
CA LEU A 18 -7.54 5.42 10.16
C LEU A 18 -6.01 5.38 10.02
N ILE A 19 -5.41 4.19 10.03
CA ILE A 19 -3.98 4.01 9.78
C ILE A 19 -3.62 4.51 8.37
N CYS A 20 -4.36 4.06 7.34
CA CYS A 20 -4.16 4.49 5.96
C CYS A 20 -4.33 6.00 5.79
N LEU A 21 -5.34 6.61 6.42
CA LEU A 21 -5.53 8.07 6.37
C LEU A 21 -4.36 8.81 7.02
N SER A 22 -3.91 8.34 8.18
CA SER A 22 -2.80 8.96 8.92
C SER A 22 -1.49 8.87 8.15
N ASN A 23 -1.22 7.73 7.53
CA ASN A 23 -0.07 7.52 6.67
C ASN A 23 -0.13 8.38 5.39
N ALA A 24 -1.29 8.45 4.73
CA ALA A 24 -1.50 9.30 3.57
C ALA A 24 -1.24 10.79 3.89
N VAL A 25 -1.77 11.28 5.01
CA VAL A 25 -1.51 12.66 5.48
C VAL A 25 -0.02 12.87 5.74
N TYR A 26 0.65 11.92 6.40
CA TYR A 26 2.09 11.98 6.63
C TYR A 26 2.89 12.06 5.32
N ILE A 27 2.59 11.20 4.34
CA ILE A 27 3.25 11.19 3.03
C ILE A 27 3.03 12.50 2.27
N ILE A 28 1.81 13.04 2.28
CA ILE A 28 1.50 14.32 1.64
C ILE A 28 2.28 15.46 2.31
N ILE A 29 2.29 15.51 3.65
CA ILE A 29 3.04 16.53 4.40
C ILE A 29 4.53 16.44 4.05
N GLN A 30 5.15 15.26 4.15
CA GLN A 30 6.56 15.09 3.81
C GLN A 30 6.84 15.46 2.34
N GLY A 31 6.00 15.02 1.40
CA GLY A 31 6.15 15.31 -0.01
C GLY A 31 6.08 16.81 -0.35
N GLY A 32 5.10 17.53 0.21
CA GLY A 32 5.01 18.98 0.01
C GLY A 32 6.10 19.76 0.74
N GLY A 33 6.60 19.25 1.87
CA GLY A 33 7.79 19.76 2.54
C GLY A 33 9.04 19.67 1.68
N MET A 34 9.31 18.49 1.13
CA MET A 34 10.42 18.25 0.20
C MET A 34 10.31 19.08 -1.09
N ALA A 35 9.08 19.33 -1.56
CA ALA A 35 8.80 20.19 -2.71
C ALA A 35 8.92 21.70 -2.39
N GLY A 36 9.10 22.07 -1.12
CA GLY A 36 9.26 23.46 -0.69
C GLY A 36 7.94 24.25 -0.56
N LEU A 37 6.80 23.57 -0.49
CA LEU A 37 5.48 24.21 -0.35
C LEU A 37 5.21 24.72 1.08
N TYR A 38 5.82 24.08 2.09
CA TYR A 38 5.68 24.44 3.51
C TYR A 38 6.84 23.85 4.33
N GLY A 39 6.99 24.28 5.58
CA GLY A 39 8.03 23.78 6.50
C GLY A 39 9.38 24.47 6.32
N VAL A 40 9.73 25.37 7.24
CA VAL A 40 11.01 26.12 7.21
C VAL A 40 12.21 25.22 7.51
N ASN A 41 12.01 24.13 8.26
CA ASN A 41 13.06 23.21 8.71
C ASN A 41 13.01 21.83 8.02
N MET A 42 12.29 21.68 6.91
CA MET A 42 12.22 20.41 6.18
C MET A 42 13.35 20.31 5.15
N GLU A 43 13.95 19.12 5.04
CA GLU A 43 14.92 18.84 3.98
C GLU A 43 14.24 18.95 2.62
N ARG A 44 14.86 19.72 1.72
CA ARG A 44 14.30 20.01 0.39
C ARG A 44 14.92 19.11 -0.66
N ALA A 45 14.14 18.81 -1.68
CA ALA A 45 14.63 18.10 -2.85
C ALA A 45 15.74 18.90 -3.55
N GLN A 46 16.89 18.27 -3.74
CA GLN A 46 18.04 18.81 -4.45
C GLN A 46 18.05 18.26 -5.87
N TRP A 47 17.35 18.95 -6.77
CA TRP A 47 17.19 18.51 -8.16
C TRP A 47 18.51 18.66 -8.95
N ASN A 48 19.09 17.55 -9.36
CA ASN A 48 20.25 17.51 -10.25
C ASN A 48 19.79 17.21 -11.68
N GLN A 49 20.15 18.07 -12.63
CA GLN A 49 19.74 17.93 -14.04
C GLN A 49 20.24 16.64 -14.68
N GLU A 50 21.39 16.11 -14.25
CA GLU A 50 21.98 14.88 -14.80
C GLU A 50 21.17 13.63 -14.46
N VAL A 51 20.51 13.61 -13.30
CA VAL A 51 19.73 12.47 -12.79
C VAL A 51 18.27 12.81 -12.54
N LEU A 52 17.78 13.91 -13.11
CA LEU A 52 16.45 14.47 -12.85
C LEU A 52 15.32 13.45 -13.11
N GLY A 53 15.45 12.63 -14.15
CA GLY A 53 14.48 11.59 -14.47
C GLY A 53 14.34 10.56 -13.35
N LEU A 54 15.48 10.09 -12.82
CA LEU A 54 15.51 9.15 -11.70
C LEU A 54 14.96 9.79 -10.41
N GLN A 55 15.38 11.02 -10.10
CA GLN A 55 14.87 11.74 -8.92
C GLN A 55 13.34 11.96 -8.99
N ARG A 56 12.81 12.29 -10.18
CA ARG A 56 11.36 12.41 -10.38
C ARG A 56 10.65 11.07 -10.22
N PHE A 57 11.20 10.00 -10.77
CA PHE A 57 10.67 8.66 -10.59
C PHE A 57 10.63 8.27 -9.10
N ILE A 58 11.71 8.51 -8.35
CA ILE A 58 11.79 8.21 -6.92
C ILE A 58 10.78 9.04 -6.14
N PHE A 59 10.76 10.36 -6.34
CA PHE A 59 9.85 11.25 -5.61
C PHE A 59 8.38 10.92 -5.87
N TRP A 60 7.98 10.86 -7.14
CA TRP A 60 6.59 10.57 -7.50
C TRP A 60 6.23 9.12 -7.24
N GLY A 61 7.17 8.18 -7.40
CA GLY A 61 6.97 6.78 -7.09
C GLY A 61 6.72 6.58 -5.60
N TRP A 62 7.53 7.18 -4.72
CA TRP A 62 7.30 7.15 -3.28
C TRP A 62 5.96 7.79 -2.90
N LEU A 63 5.66 8.99 -3.40
CA LEU A 63 4.44 9.72 -3.05
C LEU A 63 3.18 9.00 -3.56
N THR A 64 3.12 8.67 -4.85
CA THR A 64 1.92 8.10 -5.47
C THR A 64 1.73 6.64 -5.14
N ALA A 65 2.80 5.82 -5.12
CA ALA A 65 2.67 4.41 -4.77
C ALA A 65 2.26 4.25 -3.30
N GLY A 66 2.76 5.09 -2.38
CA GLY A 66 2.33 5.06 -0.99
C GLY A 66 0.83 5.34 -0.84
N LEU A 67 0.33 6.40 -1.49
CA LEU A 67 -1.09 6.75 -1.47
C LEU A 67 -1.98 5.69 -2.13
N VAL A 68 -1.54 5.13 -3.26
CA VAL A 68 -2.27 4.06 -3.95
C VAL A 68 -2.30 2.80 -3.10
N PHE A 69 -1.20 2.46 -2.42
CA PHE A 69 -1.15 1.32 -1.51
C PHE A 69 -2.16 1.45 -0.37
N ASP A 70 -2.19 2.61 0.31
CA ASP A 70 -3.17 2.91 1.36
C ASP A 70 -4.61 2.81 0.85
N ALA A 71 -4.88 3.35 -0.35
CA ALA A 71 -6.20 3.26 -0.98
C ALA A 71 -6.58 1.80 -1.27
N LEU A 72 -5.67 0.98 -1.79
CA LEU A 72 -5.92 -0.44 -2.07
C LEU A 72 -6.24 -1.23 -0.80
N LEU A 73 -5.52 -0.97 0.30
CA LEU A 73 -5.81 -1.59 1.61
C LEU A 73 -7.17 -1.17 2.16
N ALA A 74 -7.51 0.12 2.09
CA ALA A 74 -8.82 0.62 2.51
C ALA A 74 -9.95 -0.02 1.68
N VAL A 75 -9.80 -0.09 0.35
CA VAL A 75 -10.76 -0.73 -0.54
C VAL A 75 -10.89 -2.23 -0.23
N PHE A 76 -9.79 -2.94 0.01
CA PHE A 76 -9.81 -4.34 0.41
C PHE A 76 -10.64 -4.55 1.69
N MET A 77 -10.46 -3.71 2.71
CA MET A 77 -11.18 -3.80 3.98
C MET A 77 -12.67 -3.49 3.82
N ILE A 78 -13.02 -2.40 3.12
CA ILE A 78 -14.41 -2.01 2.85
C ILE A 78 -15.13 -3.11 2.07
N ARG A 79 -14.50 -3.65 1.02
CA ARG A 79 -15.10 -4.74 0.22
C ARG A 79 -15.28 -6.00 1.03
N SER A 80 -14.33 -6.36 1.89
CA SER A 80 -14.46 -7.50 2.79
C SER A 80 -15.64 -7.32 3.75
N LEU A 81 -15.83 -6.12 4.30
CA LEU A 81 -16.98 -5.80 5.15
C LEU A 81 -18.32 -5.89 4.40
N LEU A 82 -18.40 -5.36 3.18
CA LEU A 82 -19.60 -5.42 2.35
C LEU A 82 -19.95 -6.84 1.93
N ALA A 83 -18.95 -7.63 1.54
CA ALA A 83 -19.12 -9.02 1.14
C ALA A 83 -19.65 -9.90 2.28
N VAL A 84 -19.14 -9.69 3.49
CA VAL A 84 -19.64 -10.41 4.67
C VAL A 84 -21.11 -10.10 4.94
N ARG A 85 -21.57 -8.87 4.66
CA ARG A 85 -23.01 -8.52 4.74
C ARG A 85 -23.85 -9.25 3.70
N SER A 86 -23.29 -9.57 2.54
CA SER A 86 -23.95 -10.33 1.47
C SER A 86 -23.71 -11.85 1.54
N GLY A 87 -23.14 -12.38 2.63
CA GLY A 87 -22.88 -13.82 2.79
C GLY A 87 -21.71 -14.35 1.94
N ILE A 88 -20.85 -13.47 1.42
CA ILE A 88 -19.65 -13.84 0.68
C ILE A 88 -18.44 -13.69 1.61
N LEU A 89 -17.75 -14.79 1.88
CA LEU A 89 -16.58 -14.78 2.76
C LEU A 89 -15.32 -14.27 2.05
N PHE A 90 -15.11 -14.67 0.80
CA PHE A 90 -13.93 -14.31 0.02
C PHE A 90 -14.31 -13.76 -1.36
N PRO A 91 -14.42 -12.44 -1.53
CA PRO A 91 -14.63 -11.85 -2.84
C PRO A 91 -13.45 -12.12 -3.77
N LYS A 92 -13.70 -12.76 -4.93
CA LYS A 92 -12.68 -13.02 -5.95
C LYS A 92 -11.90 -11.77 -6.37
N ALA A 93 -12.57 -10.63 -6.44
CA ALA A 93 -11.95 -9.37 -6.82
C ALA A 93 -10.94 -8.83 -5.78
N ASN A 94 -10.98 -9.31 -4.52
CA ASN A 94 -9.99 -8.95 -3.51
C ASN A 94 -8.63 -9.61 -3.76
N THR A 95 -8.57 -10.73 -4.49
CA THR A 95 -7.30 -11.33 -4.92
C THR A 95 -6.50 -10.35 -5.77
N PHE A 96 -7.14 -9.71 -6.76
CA PHE A 96 -6.51 -8.71 -7.62
C PHE A 96 -6.08 -7.47 -6.83
N LEU A 97 -6.87 -7.05 -5.84
CA LEU A 97 -6.50 -5.92 -4.98
C LEU A 97 -5.25 -6.22 -4.15
N LEU A 98 -5.12 -7.43 -3.59
CA LEU A 98 -3.95 -7.83 -2.81
C LEU A 98 -2.70 -7.98 -3.69
N MET A 99 -2.85 -8.52 -4.90
CA MET A 99 -1.75 -8.58 -5.88
C MET A 99 -1.29 -7.18 -6.31
N ALA A 100 -2.24 -6.29 -6.61
CA ALA A 100 -1.93 -4.90 -6.92
C ALA A 100 -1.25 -4.19 -5.74
N ALA A 101 -1.73 -4.42 -4.51
CA ALA A 101 -1.15 -3.84 -3.31
C ALA A 101 0.31 -4.32 -3.11
N SER A 102 0.60 -5.60 -3.35
CA SER A 102 1.97 -6.13 -3.33
C SER A 102 2.88 -5.43 -4.36
N ALA A 103 2.43 -5.32 -5.61
CA ALA A 103 3.22 -4.68 -6.68
C ALA A 103 3.46 -3.19 -6.41
N VAL A 104 2.43 -2.47 -5.98
CA VAL A 104 2.54 -1.04 -5.62
C VAL A 104 3.45 -0.85 -4.41
N ASN A 105 3.35 -1.72 -3.40
CA ASN A 105 4.20 -1.66 -2.22
C ASN A 105 5.69 -1.91 -2.57
N LEU A 106 5.97 -2.75 -3.57
CA LEU A 106 7.34 -2.93 -4.06
C LEU A 106 7.90 -1.63 -4.64
N VAL A 107 7.13 -0.95 -5.49
CA VAL A 107 7.51 0.35 -6.05
C VAL A 107 7.72 1.38 -4.94
N TYR A 108 6.80 1.42 -3.97
CA TYR A 108 6.91 2.30 -2.81
C TYR A 108 8.21 2.06 -2.03
N ASN A 109 8.52 0.82 -1.69
CA ASN A 109 9.71 0.48 -0.91
C ASN A 109 11.01 0.85 -1.64
N ILE A 110 11.12 0.49 -2.93
CA ILE A 110 12.29 0.87 -3.75
C ILE A 110 12.45 2.39 -3.77
N CYS A 111 11.38 3.14 -3.99
CA CYS A 111 11.46 4.60 -4.02
C CYS A 111 11.75 5.19 -2.63
N HIS A 112 11.21 4.60 -1.57
CA HIS A 112 11.43 5.04 -0.19
C HIS A 112 12.89 4.89 0.22
N SER A 113 13.49 3.71 -0.01
CA SER A 113 14.89 3.43 0.33
C SER A 113 15.86 4.32 -0.47
N ASN A 114 15.45 4.74 -1.66
CA ASN A 114 16.22 5.64 -2.52
C ASN A 114 15.85 7.11 -2.39
N ILE A 115 14.97 7.51 -1.45
CA ILE A 115 14.56 8.92 -1.29
C ILE A 115 15.75 9.84 -1.01
N GLY A 116 16.80 9.27 -0.44
CA GLY A 116 18.06 9.95 -0.21
C GLY A 116 18.71 10.51 -1.48
N ILE A 117 18.45 9.98 -2.68
CA ILE A 117 18.94 10.51 -3.97
C ILE A 117 18.25 11.84 -4.32
N VAL A 118 17.00 12.00 -3.88
CA VAL A 118 16.23 13.23 -4.07
C VAL A 118 16.69 14.30 -3.08
N LEU A 119 17.05 13.90 -1.85
CA LEU A 119 17.47 14.81 -0.78
C LEU A 119 18.96 15.15 -0.81
N HIS A 120 19.79 14.20 -1.24
CA HIS A 120 21.23 14.24 -1.26
C HIS A 120 21.69 13.72 -2.62
N SER A 121 22.10 14.63 -3.51
CA SER A 121 22.43 14.33 -4.91
C SER A 121 23.59 13.35 -5.13
N GLU A 122 24.25 12.90 -4.06
CA GLU A 122 25.43 12.04 -4.09
C GLU A 122 25.14 10.55 -3.83
N LYS A 123 23.89 10.18 -3.51
CA LYS A 123 23.56 8.76 -3.25
C LYS A 123 23.37 7.97 -4.55
N LEU A 124 23.91 6.75 -4.56
CA LEU A 124 23.70 5.77 -5.62
C LEU A 124 22.37 5.04 -5.43
N PHE A 125 21.77 4.63 -6.54
CA PHE A 125 20.57 3.79 -6.52
C PHE A 125 20.89 2.39 -6.02
N THR A 126 20.16 1.93 -5.01
CA THR A 126 20.32 0.61 -4.40
C THR A 126 18.98 -0.11 -4.29
N ILE A 127 19.01 -1.44 -4.33
CA ILE A 127 17.85 -2.27 -4.00
C ILE A 127 18.31 -3.21 -2.90
N ASP A 128 17.70 -3.08 -1.73
CA ASP A 128 18.04 -3.91 -0.58
C ASP A 128 17.04 -5.05 -0.43
N ASN A 129 17.50 -6.18 0.12
CA ASN A 129 16.62 -7.31 0.40
C ASN A 129 15.45 -6.95 1.33
N ALA A 130 15.63 -5.92 2.17
CA ALA A 130 14.59 -5.39 3.04
C ALA A 130 13.40 -4.80 2.24
N ASP A 131 13.66 -4.25 1.04
CA ASP A 131 12.62 -3.66 0.19
C ASP A 131 11.63 -4.72 -0.31
N LEU A 132 12.09 -5.97 -0.41
CA LEU A 132 11.32 -7.10 -0.93
C LEU A 132 10.46 -7.80 0.13
N LEU A 133 10.75 -7.63 1.42
CA LEU A 133 10.14 -8.44 2.49
C LEU A 133 8.61 -8.27 2.55
N LEU A 134 8.12 -7.04 2.71
CA LEU A 134 6.68 -6.77 2.81
C LEU A 134 5.92 -7.08 1.51
N PRO A 135 6.41 -6.70 0.30
CA PRO A 135 5.79 -7.09 -0.96
C PRO A 135 5.65 -8.60 -1.11
N LEU A 136 6.67 -9.38 -0.74
CA LEU A 136 6.64 -10.85 -0.82
C LEU A 136 5.65 -11.45 0.17
N ILE A 137 5.55 -10.91 1.39
CA ILE A 137 4.54 -11.34 2.37
C ILE A 137 3.12 -11.09 1.83
N LEU A 138 2.88 -9.89 1.26
CA LEU A 138 1.59 -9.56 0.66
C LEU A 138 1.28 -10.44 -0.55
N LEU A 139 2.29 -10.78 -1.36
CA LEU A 139 2.13 -11.70 -2.49
C LEU A 139 1.75 -13.10 -1.99
N ALA A 140 2.47 -13.64 -1.01
CA ALA A 140 2.15 -14.94 -0.40
C ALA A 140 0.73 -14.94 0.17
N PHE A 141 0.35 -13.87 0.88
CA PHE A 141 -1.02 -13.70 1.39
C PHE A 141 -2.06 -13.65 0.26
N SER A 142 -1.77 -12.97 -0.84
CA SER A 142 -2.66 -12.91 -2.01
C SER A 142 -2.87 -14.30 -2.66
N LEU A 143 -1.82 -15.13 -2.69
CA LEU A 143 -1.88 -16.50 -3.21
C LEU A 143 -2.72 -17.40 -2.30
N ILE A 144 -2.52 -17.32 -0.98
CA ILE A 144 -3.34 -18.03 0.01
C ILE A 144 -4.81 -17.59 -0.11
N TYR A 145 -5.06 -16.29 -0.26
CA TYR A 145 -6.40 -15.75 -0.47
C TYR A 145 -7.04 -16.30 -1.76
N CYS A 146 -6.28 -16.40 -2.85
CA CYS A 146 -6.75 -17.00 -4.11
C CYS A 146 -7.18 -18.47 -3.92
N ILE A 147 -6.40 -19.26 -3.17
CA ILE A 147 -6.74 -20.64 -2.84
C ILE A 147 -8.03 -20.68 -2.01
N ALA A 148 -8.16 -19.81 -0.99
CA ALA A 148 -9.36 -19.72 -0.16
C ALA A 148 -10.62 -19.34 -0.97
N VAL A 149 -10.49 -18.46 -1.97
CA VAL A 149 -11.57 -18.16 -2.92
C VAL A 149 -11.99 -19.42 -3.67
N ARG A 150 -11.05 -20.16 -4.27
CA ARG A 150 -11.36 -21.38 -5.04
C ARG A 150 -12.05 -22.45 -4.18
N ILE A 151 -11.52 -22.72 -2.98
CA ILE A 151 -12.13 -23.67 -2.03
C ILE A 151 -13.54 -23.21 -1.64
N SER A 152 -13.74 -21.91 -1.43
CA SER A 152 -15.08 -21.38 -1.11
C SER A 152 -16.05 -21.45 -2.28
N GLU A 153 -15.58 -21.36 -3.53
CA GLU A 153 -16.40 -21.54 -4.73
C GLU A 153 -16.79 -23.01 -4.91
N GLU A 154 -15.83 -23.93 -4.77
CA GLU A 154 -16.07 -25.38 -4.83
C GLU A 154 -17.08 -25.82 -3.76
N ASN A 155 -16.88 -25.45 -2.49
CA ASN A 155 -17.80 -25.83 -1.41
C ASN A 155 -19.22 -25.23 -1.55
N LYS A 156 -19.37 -24.11 -2.27
CA LYS A 156 -20.70 -23.55 -2.58
C LYS A 156 -21.43 -24.29 -3.70
N LEU A 157 -20.70 -25.02 -4.54
CA LEU A 157 -21.28 -25.82 -5.63
C LEU A 157 -21.68 -27.23 -5.16
N THR A 158 -21.07 -27.72 -4.08
CA THR A 158 -21.29 -29.07 -3.55
C THR A 158 -22.44 -29.16 -2.52
N ILE A 159 -22.92 -28.02 -1.99
CA ILE A 159 -24.01 -27.92 -1.00
C ILE A 159 -25.24 -27.34 -1.67
#